data_AF-A0A925NIL4-F1
#
_entry.id   AF-A0A925NIL4-F1
#
_cell.length_a   1.000
_cell.length_b   1.000
_cell.length_c   1.000
_cell.angle_alpha   90.00
_cell.angle_beta   90.00
_cell.angle_gamma   90.00
#
_symmetry.space_group_name_H-M   'P 1'
#
loop_
_entity.id
_entity.type
_entity.pdbx_description
1 polymer ?
#
loop_
_entity_poly.entity_id
_entity_poly.type
_entity_poly.pdbx_seq_one_letter_code
_entity_poly.pdbx_strand_id
1 'polypeptide(L)'
;MVRPISCTALGLVLAVFAPALQNAPVWAFPQNGSFSEYSTNLKIAQAAPAVKLGPDGRPIPTAPDLVTQANGYYLAGEKAFYKNDLGTAESMLKKSIDCRDELKRVREPKDYLKGVDTLGKVLRKQNKFDEAEKYYRKGLSMASQGLGPTAYEVKSSLVNLADVCEKQQKYPDALGYYKQLQKITEGRDGYDDPDAQEYRKKILDINIKGGNYEDAENLLKNSINHQEAQGKGNSPETIKMLDRYADVLKRACKIEEAEAIEAKVKGLKEASAP
;
A
#
# COMPACT_ATOMS: atom_id res chain seq x y z
N MET A 1 -25.89 18.50 -50.27
CA MET A 1 -27.10 19.00 -49.60
C MET A 1 -27.71 17.86 -48.80
N VAL A 2 -27.42 17.82 -47.50
CA VAL A 2 -27.99 16.86 -46.54
C VAL A 2 -29.40 17.35 -46.21
N ARG A 3 -30.42 16.55 -46.52
CA ARG A 3 -31.79 16.82 -46.05
C ARG A 3 -31.97 16.20 -44.66
N PRO A 4 -32.64 16.88 -43.73
CA PRO A 4 -32.90 16.35 -42.40
C PRO A 4 -33.93 15.23 -42.53
N ILE A 5 -33.58 14.04 -42.03
CA ILE A 5 -34.53 12.93 -41.88
C ILE A 5 -35.43 13.31 -40.71
N SER A 6 -36.69 13.61 -41.02
CA SER A 6 -37.73 13.89 -40.04
C SER A 6 -37.93 12.69 -39.13
N CYS A 7 -38.16 12.94 -37.84
CA CYS A 7 -38.38 11.99 -36.74
C CYS A 7 -39.54 10.98 -36.92
N THR A 8 -40.15 10.89 -38.10
CA THR A 8 -41.28 10.00 -38.41
C THR A 8 -40.86 8.69 -39.09
N ALA A 9 -39.61 8.55 -39.54
CA ALA A 9 -39.13 7.32 -40.19
C ALA A 9 -38.56 6.26 -39.23
N LEU A 10 -38.33 6.60 -37.95
CA LEU A 10 -37.85 5.66 -36.93
C LEU A 10 -38.98 4.80 -36.31
N GLY A 11 -40.25 5.15 -36.57
CA GLY A 11 -41.41 4.45 -36.00
C GLY A 11 -41.81 3.16 -36.74
N LEU A 12 -41.28 2.89 -37.94
CA LEU A 12 -41.80 1.83 -38.81
C LEU A 12 -40.84 0.66 -39.10
N VAL A 13 -39.60 0.70 -38.60
CA VAL A 13 -38.69 -0.47 -38.63
C VAL A 13 -38.75 -1.29 -37.33
N LEU A 14 -39.45 -0.78 -36.30
CA LEU A 14 -39.64 -1.47 -35.02
C LEU A 14 -40.81 -2.48 -34.99
N ALA A 15 -41.45 -2.78 -36.11
CA ALA A 15 -42.60 -3.70 -36.15
C ALA A 15 -42.24 -5.16 -36.49
N VAL A 16 -40.98 -5.48 -36.80
CA VAL A 16 -40.57 -6.84 -37.24
C VAL A 16 -39.62 -7.53 -36.25
N PHE A 17 -39.08 -6.82 -35.25
CA PHE A 17 -38.21 -7.42 -34.23
C PHE A 17 -38.83 -7.40 -32.83
N ALA A 18 -39.41 -8.55 -32.50
CA ALA A 18 -39.53 -9.16 -31.19
C ALA A 18 -40.56 -8.60 -30.16
N PRO A 19 -41.42 -9.47 -29.58
CA PRO A 19 -42.24 -9.18 -28.40
C PRO A 19 -41.44 -8.77 -27.15
N ALA A 20 -40.11 -8.72 -27.22
CA ALA A 20 -39.22 -8.27 -26.15
C ALA A 20 -39.27 -6.75 -25.89
N LEU A 21 -39.79 -5.95 -26.82
CA LEU A 21 -39.90 -4.49 -26.68
C LEU A 21 -41.04 -4.04 -25.74
N GLN A 22 -42.11 -4.84 -25.62
CA GLN A 22 -43.32 -4.41 -24.89
C GLN A 22 -43.15 -4.37 -23.36
N ASN A 23 -42.16 -5.07 -22.81
CA ASN A 23 -41.94 -5.17 -21.36
C ASN A 23 -40.54 -4.70 -20.92
N ALA A 24 -39.78 -4.03 -21.79
CA ALA A 24 -38.45 -3.53 -21.46
C ALA A 24 -38.55 -2.23 -20.63
N PRO A 25 -37.88 -2.13 -19.46
CA PRO A 25 -37.90 -0.91 -18.66
C PRO A 25 -37.20 0.24 -19.39
N VAL A 26 -37.64 1.48 -19.16
CA VAL A 26 -37.21 2.68 -19.89
C VAL A 26 -35.68 2.88 -19.87
N TRP A 27 -35.00 2.47 -18.80
CA TRP A 27 -33.53 2.55 -18.69
C TRP A 27 -32.79 1.61 -19.66
N ALA A 28 -33.46 0.59 -20.21
CA ALA A 28 -32.87 -0.30 -21.21
C ALA A 28 -32.60 0.40 -22.54
N PHE A 29 -33.25 1.55 -22.79
CA PHE A 29 -33.09 2.37 -23.98
C PHE A 29 -32.08 3.49 -23.73
N PRO A 30 -30.83 3.39 -24.22
CA PRO A 30 -29.84 4.44 -24.01
C PRO A 30 -30.20 5.70 -24.81
N GLN A 31 -30.08 6.88 -24.18
CA GLN A 31 -30.45 8.17 -24.77
C GLN A 31 -29.57 8.58 -25.98
N ASN A 32 -28.32 8.08 -26.04
CA ASN A 32 -27.33 8.37 -27.10
C ASN A 32 -26.44 7.14 -27.43
N GLY A 33 -26.92 5.93 -27.14
CA GLY A 33 -26.09 4.72 -27.13
C GLY A 33 -26.14 3.87 -28.39
N SER A 34 -25.13 3.02 -28.58
CA SER A 34 -25.09 2.06 -29.70
C SER A 34 -26.02 0.86 -29.44
N PHE A 35 -26.43 0.17 -30.51
CA PHE A 35 -27.26 -1.05 -30.40
C PHE A 35 -26.64 -2.14 -29.49
N SER A 36 -25.31 -2.15 -29.35
CA SER A 36 -24.58 -3.02 -28.43
C SER A 36 -24.93 -2.75 -26.96
N GLU A 37 -25.07 -1.48 -26.59
CA GLU A 37 -25.47 -1.07 -25.22
C GLU A 37 -26.92 -1.44 -24.94
N TYR A 38 -27.82 -1.26 -25.90
CA TYR A 38 -29.22 -1.70 -25.79
C TYR A 38 -29.32 -3.22 -25.56
N SER A 39 -28.61 -4.02 -26.36
CA SER A 39 -28.59 -5.49 -26.25
C SER A 39 -28.08 -5.95 -24.87
N THR A 40 -27.09 -5.23 -24.33
CA THR A 40 -26.53 -5.50 -23.01
C THR A 40 -27.54 -5.15 -21.91
N ASN A 41 -28.16 -3.97 -21.99
CA ASN A 41 -29.16 -3.52 -21.02
C ASN A 41 -30.42 -4.40 -21.00
N LEU A 42 -30.86 -4.87 -22.17
CA LEU A 42 -32.02 -5.77 -22.28
C LEU A 42 -31.74 -7.13 -21.63
N LYS A 43 -30.54 -7.69 -21.81
CA LYS A 43 -30.11 -8.92 -21.13
C LYS A 43 -30.08 -8.76 -19.61
N ILE A 44 -29.63 -7.60 -19.12
CA ILE A 44 -29.63 -7.27 -17.69
C ILE A 44 -31.08 -7.16 -17.16
N ALA A 45 -31.97 -6.50 -17.90
CA ALA A 45 -33.38 -6.35 -17.52
C ALA A 45 -34.14 -7.68 -17.47
N GLN A 46 -33.82 -8.62 -18.35
CA GLN A 46 -34.48 -9.94 -18.41
C GLN A 46 -33.90 -10.96 -17.40
N ALA A 47 -32.69 -10.73 -16.90
CA ALA A 47 -31.99 -11.69 -16.04
C ALA A 47 -32.10 -11.43 -14.52
N ALA A 48 -32.67 -10.30 -14.08
CA ALA A 48 -32.50 -9.85 -12.69
C ALA A 48 -33.79 -9.83 -11.85
N PRO A 49 -33.78 -10.33 -10.59
CA PRO A 49 -34.79 -9.98 -9.60
C PRO A 49 -34.67 -8.49 -9.21
N ALA A 50 -35.81 -7.81 -9.04
CA ALA A 50 -36.02 -6.43 -8.56
C ALA A 50 -34.75 -5.57 -8.37
N VAL A 51 -34.16 -5.10 -9.47
CA VAL A 51 -33.04 -4.15 -9.47
C VAL A 51 -33.54 -2.81 -8.93
N LYS A 52 -32.99 -2.35 -7.79
CA LYS A 52 -33.27 -1.00 -7.28
C LYS A 52 -32.56 0.02 -8.19
N LEU A 53 -33.30 1.01 -8.68
CA LEU A 53 -32.79 2.08 -9.54
C LEU A 53 -32.47 3.32 -8.70
N GLY A 54 -31.38 4.01 -9.04
CA GLY A 54 -30.98 5.28 -8.44
C GLY A 54 -31.80 6.46 -8.96
N PRO A 55 -31.59 7.68 -8.40
CA PRO A 55 -32.28 8.90 -8.84
C PRO A 55 -32.01 9.27 -10.31
N ASP A 56 -30.91 8.77 -10.86
CA ASP A 56 -30.45 8.93 -12.24
C ASP A 56 -30.98 7.82 -13.19
N GLY A 57 -31.85 6.93 -12.69
CA GLY A 57 -32.44 5.84 -13.46
C GLY A 57 -31.47 4.69 -13.77
N ARG A 58 -30.26 4.70 -13.21
CA ARG A 58 -29.29 3.60 -13.37
C ARG A 58 -29.52 2.52 -12.31
N PRO A 59 -29.25 1.24 -12.61
CA PRO A 59 -29.16 0.19 -11.60
C PRO A 59 -28.25 0.64 -10.47
N ILE A 60 -28.76 0.63 -9.22
CA ILE A 60 -27.89 0.73 -8.06
C ILE A 60 -27.05 -0.55 -8.09
N PRO A 61 -25.73 -0.45 -8.26
CA PRO A 61 -24.88 -1.64 -8.33
C PRO A 61 -25.09 -2.46 -7.06
N THR A 62 -25.42 -3.74 -7.21
CA THR A 62 -25.52 -4.61 -6.04
C THR A 62 -24.10 -4.81 -5.46
N ALA A 63 -23.97 -5.01 -4.14
CA ALA A 63 -22.66 -5.24 -3.53
C ALA A 63 -21.83 -6.36 -4.24
N PRO A 64 -22.43 -7.48 -4.71
CA PRO A 64 -21.74 -8.49 -5.53
C PRO A 64 -21.18 -7.97 -6.87
N ASP A 65 -21.89 -7.06 -7.55
CA ASP A 65 -21.47 -6.52 -8.86
C ASP A 65 -20.26 -5.60 -8.71
N LEU A 66 -20.26 -4.75 -7.68
CA LEU A 66 -19.13 -3.86 -7.39
C LEU A 66 -17.89 -4.63 -6.95
N VAL A 67 -18.05 -5.70 -6.16
CA VAL A 67 -16.91 -6.56 -5.76
C VAL A 67 -16.31 -7.23 -6.99
N THR A 68 -17.16 -7.73 -7.89
CA THR A 68 -16.72 -8.37 -9.14
C THR A 68 -15.99 -7.36 -10.05
N GLN A 69 -16.53 -6.14 -10.19
CA GLN A 69 -15.87 -5.07 -10.94
C GLN A 69 -14.53 -4.66 -10.32
N ALA A 70 -14.49 -4.47 -8.99
CA ALA A 70 -13.27 -4.13 -8.26
C ALA A 70 -12.18 -5.19 -8.43
N ASN A 71 -12.55 -6.47 -8.37
CA ASN A 71 -11.64 -7.59 -8.62
C ASN A 71 -11.14 -7.60 -10.08
N GLY A 72 -12.02 -7.36 -11.05
CA GLY A 72 -11.64 -7.25 -12.46
C GLY A 72 -10.63 -6.13 -12.72
N TYR A 73 -10.88 -4.94 -12.14
CA TYR A 73 -9.94 -3.81 -12.24
C TYR A 73 -8.62 -4.09 -11.53
N TYR A 74 -8.64 -4.73 -10.35
CA TYR A 74 -7.42 -5.14 -9.65
C TYR A 74 -6.55 -6.07 -10.52
N LEU A 75 -7.14 -7.13 -11.07
CA LEU A 75 -6.43 -8.10 -11.90
C LEU A 75 -5.87 -7.46 -13.18
N ALA A 76 -6.64 -6.56 -13.81
CA ALA A 76 -6.16 -5.81 -14.97
C ALA A 76 -4.96 -4.92 -14.62
N GLY A 77 -5.02 -4.24 -13.47
CA GLY A 77 -3.94 -3.39 -12.98
C GLY A 77 -2.68 -4.18 -12.61
N GLU A 78 -2.83 -5.31 -11.93
CA GLU A 78 -1.73 -6.22 -11.58
C GLU A 78 -1.06 -6.80 -12.84
N LYS A 79 -1.86 -7.23 -13.82
CA LYS A 79 -1.35 -7.70 -15.11
C LYS A 79 -0.57 -6.59 -15.86
N ALA A 80 -1.06 -5.35 -15.82
CA ALA A 80 -0.36 -4.21 -16.40
C ALA A 80 0.96 -3.92 -15.66
N PHE A 81 0.98 -4.05 -14.33
CA PHE A 81 2.18 -3.88 -13.52
C PHE A 81 3.27 -4.90 -13.87
N TYR A 82 2.92 -6.17 -14.05
CA TYR A 82 3.86 -7.21 -14.49
C TYR A 82 4.39 -6.97 -15.91
N LYS A 83 3.59 -6.34 -16.78
CA LYS A 83 4.01 -5.89 -18.11
C LYS A 83 4.81 -4.59 -18.09
N ASN A 84 5.07 -4.02 -16.91
CA ASN A 84 5.73 -2.73 -16.71
C ASN A 84 4.98 -1.54 -17.33
N ASP A 85 3.70 -1.70 -17.65
CA ASP A 85 2.83 -0.59 -18.05
C ASP A 85 2.28 0.09 -16.79
N LEU A 86 3.09 0.99 -16.24
CA LEU A 86 2.79 1.66 -14.96
C LEU A 86 1.59 2.61 -15.08
N GLY A 87 1.35 3.21 -16.25
CA GLY A 87 0.23 4.14 -16.45
C GLY A 87 -1.12 3.43 -16.43
N THR A 88 -1.23 2.32 -17.18
CA THR A 88 -2.44 1.50 -17.15
C THR A 88 -2.63 0.84 -15.78
N ALA A 89 -1.54 0.37 -15.16
CA ALA A 89 -1.59 -0.21 -13.82
C ALA A 89 -2.15 0.77 -12.79
N GLU A 90 -1.64 2.01 -12.76
CA GLU A 90 -2.13 3.07 -11.87
C GLU A 90 -3.63 3.33 -12.09
N SER A 91 -4.05 3.52 -13.34
CA SER A 91 -5.45 3.81 -13.67
C SER A 91 -6.40 2.69 -13.22
N MET A 92 -6.07 1.43 -13.51
CA MET A 92 -6.92 0.29 -13.16
C MET A 92 -6.94 0.03 -11.65
N LEU A 93 -5.81 0.20 -10.96
CA LEU A 93 -5.75 0.04 -9.50
C LEU A 93 -6.51 1.17 -8.77
N LYS A 94 -6.43 2.42 -9.26
CA LYS A 94 -7.24 3.53 -8.73
C LYS A 94 -8.74 3.23 -8.87
N LYS A 95 -9.19 2.79 -10.05
CA LYS A 95 -10.59 2.35 -10.26
C LYS A 95 -11.01 1.21 -9.32
N SER A 96 -10.14 0.23 -9.11
CA SER A 96 -10.41 -0.85 -8.15
C SER A 96 -10.62 -0.31 -6.73
N ILE A 97 -9.75 0.60 -6.28
CA ILE A 97 -9.85 1.22 -4.96
C ILE A 97 -11.11 2.08 -4.85
N ASP A 98 -11.46 2.85 -5.88
CA ASP A 98 -12.66 3.69 -5.90
C ASP A 98 -13.93 2.83 -5.80
N CYS A 99 -14.02 1.74 -6.57
CA CYS A 99 -15.12 0.76 -6.42
C CYS A 99 -15.16 0.17 -5.00
N ARG A 100 -13.99 -0.11 -4.40
CA ARG A 100 -13.92 -0.61 -3.02
C ARG A 100 -14.23 0.45 -1.97
N ASP A 101 -14.00 1.73 -2.26
CA ASP A 101 -14.38 2.84 -1.41
C ASP A 101 -15.91 2.99 -1.34
N GLU A 102 -16.59 2.85 -2.47
CA GLU A 102 -18.06 2.79 -2.53
C GLU A 102 -18.58 1.56 -1.77
N LEU A 103 -17.84 0.45 -1.84
CA LEU A 103 -18.11 -0.76 -1.08
C LEU A 103 -17.78 -0.67 0.41
N LYS A 104 -17.11 0.36 0.94
CA LYS A 104 -16.74 0.45 2.38
C LYS A 104 -17.92 0.36 3.36
N ARG A 105 -19.15 0.41 2.86
CA ARG A 105 -20.37 0.03 3.58
C ARG A 105 -20.48 -1.49 3.83
N VAL A 106 -19.60 -2.31 3.26
CA VAL A 106 -19.55 -3.77 3.26
C VAL A 106 -18.10 -4.20 3.58
N ARG A 107 -17.92 -4.97 4.66
CA ARG A 107 -16.65 -5.16 5.40
C ARG A 107 -15.64 -6.08 4.69
N GLU A 108 -14.80 -5.56 3.78
CA GLU A 108 -13.66 -6.33 3.24
C GLU A 108 -12.32 -5.56 3.29
N PRO A 109 -11.67 -5.47 4.46
CA PRO A 109 -10.43 -4.71 4.61
C PRO A 109 -9.24 -5.34 3.86
N LYS A 110 -9.14 -6.67 3.73
CA LYS A 110 -7.95 -7.33 3.17
C LYS A 110 -7.73 -7.05 1.68
N ASP A 111 -8.76 -7.17 0.85
CA ASP A 111 -8.60 -6.98 -0.59
C ASP A 111 -8.44 -5.51 -0.98
N TYR A 112 -9.00 -4.60 -0.17
CA TYR A 112 -8.69 -3.18 -0.26
C TYR A 112 -7.19 -2.91 -0.03
N LEU A 113 -6.61 -3.52 1.01
CA LEU A 113 -5.20 -3.32 1.37
C LEU A 113 -4.25 -3.88 0.33
N LYS A 114 -4.58 -5.01 -0.31
CA LYS A 114 -3.82 -5.53 -1.46
C LYS A 114 -3.80 -4.54 -2.63
N GLY A 115 -4.96 -3.96 -2.97
CA GLY A 115 -5.07 -2.95 -4.02
C GLY A 115 -4.21 -1.71 -3.72
N VAL A 116 -4.27 -1.23 -2.47
CA VAL A 116 -3.44 -0.11 -2.00
C VAL A 116 -1.95 -0.43 -2.04
N ASP A 117 -1.54 -1.63 -1.63
CA ASP A 117 -0.12 -2.03 -1.65
C ASP A 117 0.43 -2.07 -3.07
N THR A 118 -0.30 -2.70 -4.00
CA THR A 118 0.10 -2.76 -5.41
C THR A 118 0.13 -1.37 -6.04
N LEU A 119 -0.87 -0.51 -5.77
CA LEU A 119 -0.86 0.87 -6.26
C LEU A 119 0.32 1.65 -5.70
N GLY A 120 0.61 1.52 -4.41
CA GLY A 120 1.76 2.16 -3.78
C GLY A 120 3.09 1.72 -4.40
N LYS A 121 3.24 0.44 -4.75
CA LYS A 121 4.41 -0.07 -5.50
C LYS A 121 4.52 0.55 -6.90
N VAL A 122 3.41 0.67 -7.63
CA VAL A 122 3.36 1.35 -8.93
C VAL A 122 3.80 2.80 -8.80
N LEU A 123 3.22 3.54 -7.85
CA LEU A 123 3.53 4.95 -7.61
C LEU A 123 4.98 5.17 -7.18
N ARG A 124 5.54 4.27 -6.35
CA ARG A 124 6.96 4.27 -5.99
C ARG A 124 7.86 4.09 -7.22
N LYS A 125 7.53 3.17 -8.13
CA LYS A 125 8.27 2.99 -9.39
C LYS A 125 8.20 4.21 -10.32
N GLN A 126 7.12 4.99 -10.23
CA GLN A 126 6.95 6.25 -10.95
C GLN A 126 7.54 7.47 -10.21
N ASN A 127 8.20 7.29 -9.06
CA ASN A 127 8.68 8.36 -8.17
C ASN A 127 7.57 9.29 -7.62
N LYS A 128 6.30 8.88 -7.65
CA LYS A 128 5.15 9.61 -7.11
C LYS A 128 4.97 9.32 -5.61
N PHE A 129 5.97 9.67 -4.80
CA PHE A 129 6.00 9.31 -3.38
C PHE A 129 4.87 9.95 -2.56
N ASP A 130 4.49 11.20 -2.84
CA ASP A 130 3.42 11.88 -2.11
C ASP A 130 2.04 11.25 -2.35
N GLU A 131 1.77 10.78 -3.57
CA GLU A 131 0.56 10.02 -3.86
C GLU A 131 0.59 8.66 -3.16
N ALA A 132 1.72 7.96 -3.20
CA ALA A 132 1.88 6.67 -2.52
C ALA A 132 1.62 6.79 -1.01
N GLU A 133 2.16 7.82 -0.37
CA GLU A 133 1.95 8.10 1.05
C GLU A 133 0.46 8.26 1.39
N LYS A 134 -0.30 9.01 0.58
CA LYS A 134 -1.74 9.21 0.79
C LYS A 134 -2.50 7.88 0.76
N TYR A 135 -2.22 7.03 -0.23
CA TYR A 135 -2.88 5.73 -0.35
C TYR A 135 -2.49 4.80 0.80
N TYR A 136 -1.22 4.74 1.18
CA TYR A 136 -0.78 3.93 2.31
C TYR A 136 -1.36 4.40 3.65
N ARG A 137 -1.49 5.71 3.90
CA ARG A 137 -2.17 6.25 5.10
C ARG A 137 -3.64 5.85 5.14
N LYS A 138 -4.31 5.90 3.99
CA LYS A 138 -5.71 5.44 3.85
C LYS A 138 -5.84 3.94 4.11
N GLY A 139 -4.90 3.14 3.61
CA GLY A 139 -4.78 1.72 3.92
C GLY A 139 -4.60 1.46 5.40
N LEU A 140 -3.64 2.12 6.05
CA LEU A 140 -3.40 1.99 7.49
C LEU A 140 -4.67 2.27 8.31
N SER A 141 -5.38 3.36 8.04
CA SER A 141 -6.63 3.69 8.74
C SER A 141 -7.68 2.58 8.62
N MET A 142 -7.79 1.94 7.45
CA MET A 142 -8.73 0.83 7.26
C MET A 142 -8.27 -0.46 7.92
N ALA A 143 -6.99 -0.77 7.83
CA ALA A 143 -6.41 -1.93 8.48
C ALA A 143 -6.61 -1.85 10.00
N SER A 144 -6.31 -0.69 10.60
CA SER A 144 -6.47 -0.46 12.04
C SER A 144 -7.93 -0.56 12.51
N GLN A 145 -8.89 -0.05 11.71
CA GLN A 145 -10.32 -0.13 12.06
C GLN A 145 -10.94 -1.52 11.81
N GLY A 146 -10.52 -2.21 10.75
CA GLY A 146 -11.16 -3.45 10.30
C GLY A 146 -10.53 -4.74 10.84
N LEU A 147 -9.22 -4.74 11.10
CA LEU A 147 -8.45 -5.94 11.46
C LEU A 147 -7.79 -5.83 12.84
N GLY A 148 -7.75 -4.63 13.42
CA GLY A 148 -7.11 -4.35 14.71
C GLY A 148 -5.63 -3.97 14.57
N PRO A 149 -5.03 -3.38 15.62
CA PRO A 149 -3.74 -2.70 15.56
C PRO A 149 -2.53 -3.64 15.42
N THR A 150 -2.68 -4.93 15.71
CA THR A 150 -1.60 -5.93 15.68
C THR A 150 -1.62 -6.82 14.43
N ALA A 151 -2.58 -6.59 13.52
CA ALA A 151 -2.72 -7.36 12.30
C ALA A 151 -1.49 -7.20 11.39
N TYR A 152 -1.16 -8.26 10.64
CA TYR A 152 -0.05 -8.26 9.69
C TYR A 152 -0.18 -7.13 8.66
N GLU A 153 -1.40 -6.85 8.22
CA GLU A 153 -1.68 -5.81 7.24
C GLU A 153 -1.43 -4.39 7.77
N VAL A 154 -1.59 -4.17 9.08
CA VAL A 154 -1.21 -2.91 9.75
C VAL A 154 0.31 -2.77 9.75
N LYS A 155 1.04 -3.83 10.13
CA LYS A 155 2.51 -3.83 10.08
C LYS A 155 3.03 -3.56 8.67
N SER A 156 2.50 -4.25 7.67
CA SER A 156 2.88 -4.06 6.27
C SER A 156 2.63 -2.61 5.79
N SER A 157 1.49 -2.04 6.15
CA SER A 157 1.17 -0.64 5.81
C SER A 157 2.12 0.36 6.47
N LEU A 158 2.49 0.13 7.74
CA LEU A 158 3.46 0.95 8.46
C LEU A 158 4.87 0.89 7.84
N VAL A 159 5.34 -0.30 7.45
CA VAL A 159 6.63 -0.48 6.78
C VAL A 159 6.66 0.29 5.46
N ASN A 160 5.60 0.16 4.67
CA ASN A 160 5.47 0.86 3.40
C ASN A 160 5.45 2.39 3.56
N LEU A 161 4.78 2.91 4.59
CA LEU A 161 4.80 4.34 4.91
C LEU A 161 6.19 4.81 5.32
N ALA A 162 6.87 4.05 6.19
CA ALA A 162 8.21 4.39 6.64
C ALA A 162 9.20 4.46 5.46
N ASP A 163 9.15 3.46 4.57
CA ASP A 163 9.94 3.41 3.33
C ASP A 163 9.70 4.63 2.43
N VAL A 164 8.43 5.01 2.22
CA VAL A 164 8.07 6.15 1.37
C VAL A 164 8.54 7.46 1.99
N CYS A 165 8.35 7.64 3.31
CA CYS A 165 8.84 8.81 4.03
C CYS A 165 10.37 8.90 4.01
N GLU A 166 11.09 7.77 4.13
CA GLU A 166 12.55 7.74 3.98
C GLU A 166 12.98 8.21 2.59
N LYS A 167 12.30 7.77 1.52
CA LYS A 167 12.58 8.21 0.14
C LYS A 167 12.29 9.68 -0.10
N GLN A 168 11.31 10.25 0.62
CA GLN A 168 11.01 11.68 0.62
C GLN A 168 11.94 12.50 1.54
N GLN A 169 12.89 11.86 2.25
CA GLN A 169 13.72 12.49 3.29
C GLN A 169 12.91 13.08 4.47
N LYS A 170 11.67 12.63 4.65
CA LYS A 170 10.84 12.93 5.84
C LYS A 170 11.25 12.01 6.99
N TYR A 171 12.49 12.16 7.45
CA TYR A 171 13.08 11.29 8.48
C TYR A 171 12.27 11.25 9.79
N PRO A 172 11.72 12.36 10.33
CA PRO A 172 10.89 12.31 11.54
C PRO A 172 9.65 11.43 11.40
N ASP A 173 8.96 11.50 10.25
CA ASP A 173 7.78 10.68 9.98
C ASP A 173 8.15 9.20 9.87
N ALA A 174 9.23 8.89 9.13
CA ALA A 174 9.73 7.53 8.99
C ALA A 174 10.12 6.92 10.35
N LEU A 175 10.79 7.69 11.22
CA LEU A 175 11.12 7.27 12.58
C LEU A 175 9.85 7.00 13.40
N GLY A 176 8.82 7.84 13.26
CA GLY A 176 7.53 7.64 13.91
C GLY A 176 6.90 6.28 13.56
N TYR A 177 6.90 5.91 12.28
CA TYR A 177 6.35 4.63 11.83
C TYR A 177 7.19 3.43 12.27
N TYR A 178 8.52 3.47 12.17
CA TYR A 178 9.35 2.36 12.65
C TYR A 178 9.30 2.19 14.18
N LYS A 179 9.19 3.28 14.96
CA LYS A 179 8.98 3.19 16.42
C LYS A 179 7.63 2.55 16.76
N GLN A 180 6.58 2.80 15.97
CA GLN A 180 5.30 2.10 16.14
C GLN A 180 5.43 0.61 15.84
N LEU A 181 6.09 0.24 14.74
CA LEU A 181 6.37 -1.16 14.39
C LEU A 181 7.13 -1.88 15.49
N GLN A 182 8.19 -1.26 16.01
CA GLN A 182 8.98 -1.77 17.12
C GLN A 182 8.10 -2.04 18.35
N LYS A 183 7.23 -1.11 18.75
CA LYS A 183 6.30 -1.32 19.88
C LYS A 183 5.32 -2.48 19.67
N ILE A 184 4.84 -2.67 18.44
CA ILE A 184 3.92 -3.78 18.13
C ILE A 184 4.65 -5.13 18.19
N THR A 185 5.91 -5.17 17.79
CA THR A 185 6.72 -6.40 17.73
C THR A 185 7.38 -6.75 19.08
N GLU A 186 7.91 -5.78 19.82
CA GLU A 186 8.56 -6.00 21.13
C GLU A 186 7.60 -6.54 22.19
N GLY A 187 6.29 -6.34 22.05
CA GLY A 187 5.30 -6.93 22.95
C GLY A 187 5.12 -8.45 22.84
N ARG A 188 5.73 -9.10 21.84
CA ARG A 188 5.54 -10.55 21.56
C ARG A 188 6.71 -11.40 22.03
N ASP A 189 7.91 -11.13 21.52
CA ASP A 189 9.13 -11.92 21.77
C ASP A 189 10.29 -11.08 22.36
N GLY A 190 9.98 -9.84 22.79
CA GLY A 190 10.93 -8.95 23.45
C GLY A 190 12.02 -8.41 22.52
N TYR A 191 13.22 -8.22 23.06
CA TYR A 191 14.34 -7.59 22.33
C TYR A 191 14.90 -8.48 21.21
N ASP A 192 14.78 -9.80 21.29
CA ASP A 192 15.43 -10.72 20.35
C ASP A 192 14.59 -11.08 19.11
N ASP A 193 13.40 -10.49 18.97
CA ASP A 193 12.56 -10.67 17.78
C ASP A 193 13.32 -10.20 16.51
N PRO A 194 13.50 -11.06 15.49
CA PRO A 194 14.17 -10.71 14.24
C PRO A 194 13.59 -9.45 13.55
N ASP A 195 12.26 -9.28 13.58
CA ASP A 195 11.60 -8.13 12.98
C ASP A 195 11.92 -6.85 13.79
N ALA A 196 11.96 -6.95 15.12
CA ALA A 196 12.30 -5.82 15.98
C ALA A 196 13.76 -5.37 15.78
N GLN A 197 14.68 -6.33 15.58
CA GLN A 197 16.08 -6.03 15.24
C GLN A 197 16.19 -5.32 13.88
N GLU A 198 15.45 -5.77 12.87
CA GLU A 198 15.43 -5.10 11.57
C GLU A 198 14.92 -3.66 11.69
N TYR A 199 13.83 -3.43 12.43
CA TYR A 199 13.31 -2.08 12.64
C TYR A 199 14.29 -1.19 13.40
N ARG A 200 14.99 -1.69 14.43
CA ARG A 200 16.04 -0.92 15.11
C ARG A 200 17.18 -0.52 14.18
N LYS A 201 17.60 -1.43 13.29
CA LYS A 201 18.61 -1.11 12.27
C LYS A 201 18.13 -0.01 11.32
N LYS A 202 16.86 -0.05 10.90
CA LYS A 202 16.25 1.01 10.07
C LYS A 202 16.19 2.35 10.81
N ILE A 203 15.77 2.36 12.07
CA ILE A 203 15.74 3.56 12.92
C ILE A 203 17.15 4.16 13.05
N LEU A 204 18.17 3.32 13.29
CA LEU A 204 19.56 3.74 13.34
C LEU A 204 20.01 4.38 12.02
N ASP A 205 19.79 3.70 10.90
CA ASP A 205 20.19 4.20 9.58
C ASP A 205 19.49 5.54 9.26
N ILE A 206 18.23 5.72 9.66
CA ILE A 206 17.49 6.98 9.49
C ILE A 206 18.02 8.08 10.40
N ASN A 207 18.34 7.79 11.67
CA ASN A 207 18.92 8.78 12.57
C ASN A 207 20.28 9.28 12.05
N ILE A 208 21.12 8.39 11.52
CA ILE A 208 22.40 8.77 10.91
C ILE A 208 22.19 9.67 9.69
N LYS A 209 21.23 9.34 8.81
CA LYS A 209 20.89 10.16 7.63
C LYS A 209 20.28 11.50 8.00
N GLY A 210 19.48 11.54 9.07
CA GLY A 210 18.83 12.74 9.59
C GLY A 210 19.73 13.62 10.45
N GLY A 211 20.98 13.21 10.72
CA GLY A 211 21.92 13.96 11.56
C GLY A 211 21.68 13.83 13.07
N ASN A 212 20.77 12.97 13.50
CA ASN A 212 20.45 12.73 14.91
C ASN A 212 21.46 11.72 15.50
N TYR A 213 22.72 12.13 15.63
CA TYR A 213 23.80 11.23 16.03
C TYR A 213 23.70 10.79 17.50
N GLU A 214 23.14 11.62 18.38
CA GLU A 214 22.93 11.26 19.80
C GLU A 214 21.93 10.10 19.97
N ASP A 215 20.80 10.15 19.24
CA ASP A 215 19.82 9.06 19.23
C ASP A 215 20.41 7.78 18.62
N ALA A 216 21.21 7.91 17.56
CA ALA A 216 21.93 6.79 16.96
C ALA A 216 22.94 6.16 17.92
N GLU A 217 23.68 6.99 18.65
CA GLU A 217 24.65 6.59 19.67
C GLU A 217 23.97 5.79 20.79
N ASN A 218 22.87 6.30 21.33
CA ASN A 218 22.10 5.64 22.38
C ASN A 218 21.54 4.28 21.93
N LEU A 219 21.04 4.20 20.70
CA LEU A 219 20.55 2.93 20.13
C LEU A 219 21.67 1.88 19.99
N LEU A 220 22.85 2.30 19.56
CA LEU A 220 24.01 1.41 19.42
C LEU A 220 24.53 0.95 20.78
N LYS A 221 24.65 1.86 21.76
CA LYS A 221 25.02 1.51 23.15
C LYS A 221 24.08 0.46 23.74
N ASN A 222 22.76 0.67 23.62
CA ASN A 222 21.78 -0.29 24.12
C ASN A 222 21.89 -1.66 23.44
N SER A 223 22.13 -1.67 22.13
CA SER A 223 22.29 -2.90 21.35
C SER A 223 23.55 -3.67 21.70
N ILE A 224 24.67 -2.97 21.90
CA ILE A 224 25.94 -3.58 22.31
C ILE A 224 25.82 -4.16 23.73
N ASN A 225 25.26 -3.39 24.68
CA ASN A 225 25.08 -3.84 26.06
C ASN A 225 24.21 -5.11 26.13
N HIS A 226 23.16 -5.19 25.32
CA HIS A 226 22.32 -6.39 25.23
C HIS A 226 23.10 -7.61 24.70
N GLN A 227 23.91 -7.44 23.66
CA GLN A 227 24.74 -8.52 23.12
C GLN A 227 25.85 -8.96 24.09
N GLU A 228 26.47 -8.01 24.79
CA GLU A 228 27.47 -8.30 25.82
C GLU A 228 26.86 -9.07 27.00
N ALA A 229 25.65 -8.71 27.44
CA ALA A 229 24.92 -9.43 28.48
C ALA A 229 24.59 -10.88 28.09
N GLN A 230 24.42 -11.16 26.78
CA GLN A 230 24.22 -12.52 26.26
C GLN A 230 25.53 -13.29 26.05
N GLY A 231 26.69 -12.73 26.40
CA GLY A 231 28.00 -13.34 26.14
C GLY A 231 28.40 -13.32 24.65
N LYS A 232 27.68 -12.56 23.80
CA LYS A 232 27.93 -12.42 22.35
C LYS A 232 28.76 -11.17 22.04
N GLY A 233 29.52 -10.68 23.01
CA GLY A 233 30.34 -9.46 22.86
C GLY A 233 31.40 -9.55 21.75
N ASN A 234 31.92 -10.75 21.46
CA ASN A 234 32.88 -10.99 20.38
C ASN A 234 32.23 -11.55 19.10
N SER A 235 30.91 -11.50 18.99
CA SER A 235 30.24 -11.99 17.76
C SER A 235 30.59 -11.09 16.57
N PRO A 236 30.64 -11.64 15.33
CA PRO A 236 30.82 -10.82 14.13
C PRO A 236 29.77 -9.72 13.98
N GLU A 237 28.58 -9.91 14.57
CA GLU A 237 27.50 -8.93 14.59
C GLU A 237 27.82 -7.77 15.53
N THR A 238 28.29 -8.06 16.74
CA THR A 238 28.72 -7.04 17.72
C THR A 238 29.91 -6.23 17.20
N ILE A 239 30.85 -6.87 16.52
CA ILE A 239 31.97 -6.20 15.85
C ILE A 239 31.46 -5.21 14.79
N LYS A 240 30.51 -5.60 13.94
CA LYS A 240 29.89 -4.69 12.95
C LYS A 240 29.13 -3.53 13.61
N MET A 241 28.48 -3.78 14.75
CA MET A 241 27.80 -2.73 15.52
C MET A 241 28.79 -1.74 16.14
N LEU A 242 29.93 -2.22 16.65
CA LEU A 242 31.01 -1.39 17.17
C LEU A 242 31.68 -0.55 16.06
N ASP A 243 31.91 -1.12 14.88
CA ASP A 243 32.40 -0.37 13.70
C ASP A 243 31.42 0.78 13.36
N ARG A 244 30.11 0.49 13.31
CA ARG A 244 29.07 1.52 13.11
C ARG A 244 29.05 2.55 14.24
N TYR A 245 29.33 2.15 15.47
CA TYR A 245 29.35 3.04 16.63
C TYR A 245 30.52 4.03 16.56
N ALA A 246 31.71 3.57 16.21
CA ALA A 246 32.85 4.45 15.94
C ALA A 246 32.54 5.46 14.82
N ASP A 247 31.90 5.02 13.74
CA ASP A 247 31.47 5.88 12.63
C ASP A 247 30.47 6.98 13.07
N VAL A 248 29.54 6.65 13.97
CA VAL A 248 28.59 7.63 14.52
C VAL A 248 29.29 8.62 15.43
N LEU A 249 30.19 8.15 16.31
CA LEU A 249 30.98 9.01 17.19
C LEU A 249 31.85 9.99 16.41
N LYS A 250 32.47 9.55 15.30
CA LYS A 250 33.21 10.43 14.38
C LYS A 250 32.33 11.52 13.79
N ARG A 251 31.11 11.17 13.34
CA ARG A 251 30.14 12.13 12.82
C ARG A 251 29.60 13.08 13.89
N ALA A 252 29.56 12.64 15.15
CA ALA A 252 29.22 13.45 16.32
C ALA A 252 30.39 14.28 16.87
N CYS A 253 31.55 14.29 16.20
CA CYS A 253 32.79 14.97 16.64
C CYS A 253 33.38 14.46 17.97
N LYS A 254 33.03 13.26 18.42
CA LYS A 254 33.59 12.59 19.61
C LYS A 254 34.75 11.67 19.24
N ILE A 255 35.86 12.28 18.81
CA ILE A 255 36.98 11.55 18.19
C ILE A 255 37.69 10.60 19.16
N GLU A 256 37.95 11.04 20.40
CA GLU A 256 38.64 10.23 21.40
C GLU A 256 37.85 8.95 21.75
N GLU A 257 36.53 9.09 21.95
CA GLU A 257 35.65 7.94 22.17
C GLU A 257 35.63 7.00 20.96
N ALA A 258 35.63 7.54 19.74
CA ALA A 258 35.66 6.74 18.53
C ALA A 258 36.95 5.91 18.43
N GLU A 259 38.11 6.52 18.69
CA GLU A 259 39.42 5.84 18.67
C GLU A 259 39.48 4.71 19.70
N ALA A 260 38.93 4.92 20.90
CA ALA A 260 38.84 3.88 21.93
C ALA A 260 38.02 2.67 21.45
N ILE A 261 36.90 2.91 20.74
CA ILE A 261 36.08 1.85 20.17
C ILE A 261 36.78 1.15 19.02
N GLU A 262 37.46 1.87 18.14
CA GLU A 262 38.22 1.28 17.03
C GLU A 262 39.36 0.39 17.54
N ALA A 263 40.04 0.82 18.61
CA ALA A 263 41.03 -0.01 19.29
C ALA A 263 40.42 -1.30 19.87
N LYS A 264 39.24 -1.19 20.53
CA LYS A 264 38.48 -2.37 21.01
C LYS A 264 38.14 -3.31 19.85
N VAL A 265 37.63 -2.78 18.74
CA VAL A 265 37.27 -3.58 17.56
C VAL A 265 38.49 -4.29 16.96
N LYS A 266 39.64 -3.60 16.85
CA LYS A 266 40.88 -4.21 16.37
C LYS A 266 41.30 -5.39 17.24
N GLY A 267 41.31 -5.21 18.56
CA GLY A 267 41.63 -6.29 19.51
C GLY A 267 40.67 -7.49 19.40
N LEU A 268 39.37 -7.25 19.21
CA LEU A 268 38.38 -8.31 19.00
C LEU A 268 38.58 -9.07 17.68
N LYS A 269 38.88 -8.35 16.58
CA LYS A 269 39.18 -8.95 15.28
C LYS A 269 40.43 -9.83 15.35
N GLU A 270 41.48 -9.36 16.00
CA GLU A 270 42.72 -10.12 16.22
C GLU A 270 42.50 -11.37 17.10
N ALA A 271 41.69 -11.26 18.15
CA ALA A 271 41.34 -12.40 19.01
C ALA A 271 40.41 -13.42 18.34
N SER A 272 39.71 -13.03 17.27
CA SER A 272 38.84 -13.90 16.47
C SER A 272 39.56 -14.57 15.28
N ALA A 273 40.81 -14.18 14.99
CA ALA A 273 41.61 -14.77 13.93
C ALA A 273 42.10 -16.17 14.35
N PRO A 274 42.03 -17.18 13.46
CA PRO A 274 42.41 -18.56 13.75
C PRO A 274 43.93 -18.76 13.94
#